data_AF-A0A3M0G6I6-F1
#
_entry.id   AF-A0A3M0G6I6-F1
#
_cell.length_a   1.000
_cell.length_b   1.000
_cell.length_c   1.000
_cell.angle_alpha   90.00
_cell.angle_beta   90.00
_cell.angle_gamma   90.00
#
_symmetry.space_group_name_H-M   'P 1'
#
loop_
_entity.id
_entity.type
_entity.pdbx_description
1 polymer ?
#
loop_
_entity_poly.entity_id
_entity_poly.type
_entity_poly.pdbx_seq_one_letter_code
_entity_poly.pdbx_strand_id
1 'polypeptide(L)' 'MLRAMYDTSMEVTSWSAGGGGWFTLVLINAALAEQKNGSRLNWFLVPLLLGPLATLLIVAMRPPE' A
#
# COMPACT_ATOMS: atom_id res chain seq x y z
N MET A 1 17.16 -18.79 17.72
CA MET A 1 16.83 -17.38 18.01
C MET A 1 17.04 -16.47 16.81
N LEU A 2 18.27 -16.35 16.26
CA LEU A 2 18.55 -15.48 15.09
C LEU A 2 17.72 -15.81 13.83
N ARG A 3 17.52 -17.09 13.53
CA ARG A 3 16.70 -17.53 12.38
C ARG A 3 15.22 -17.19 12.53
N ALA A 4 14.66 -17.35 13.73
CA ALA A 4 13.27 -16.99 13.99
C ALA A 4 13.03 -15.47 13.89
N MET A 5 14.00 -14.66 14.34
CA MET A 5 13.94 -13.20 14.16
C MET A 5 14.03 -12.79 12.69
N TYR A 6 14.90 -13.44 11.91
CA TYR A 6 14.98 -13.22 10.46
C TYR A 6 13.67 -13.58 9.76
N ASP A 7 13.10 -14.75 10.04
CA ASP A 7 11.86 -15.22 9.43
C ASP A 7 10.69 -14.26 9.73
N THR A 8 10.54 -13.80 10.98
CA THR A 8 9.54 -12.77 11.35
C THR A 8 9.79 -11.43 10.64
N SER A 9 11.05 -11.00 10.49
CA SER A 9 11.35 -9.72 9.84
C SER A 9 11.02 -9.75 8.33
N MET A 10 11.29 -10.89 7.69
CA MET A 10 10.95 -11.13 6.29
C MET A 10 9.43 -11.25 6.11
N GLU A 11 8.73 -11.92 7.03
CA GLU A 11 7.27 -11.99 7.05
C GLU A 11 6.64 -10.60 7.17
N VAL A 12 7.15 -9.76 8.09
CA VAL A 12 6.62 -8.41 8.33
C VAL A 12 6.73 -7.51 7.09
N THR A 13 7.88 -7.58 6.44
CA THR A 13 8.14 -6.84 5.20
C THR A 13 7.27 -7.36 4.06
N SER A 14 7.03 -8.67 4.00
CA SER A 14 6.24 -9.31 2.95
C SER A 14 4.76 -8.97 3.01
N TRP A 15 4.12 -8.99 4.20
CA TRP A 15 2.69 -8.67 4.30
C TRP A 15 2.42 -7.16 4.12
N SER A 16 3.36 -6.32 4.55
CA SER A 16 3.25 -4.87 4.39
C SER A 16 3.47 -4.46 2.93
N ALA A 17 4.43 -5.06 2.23
CA ALA A 17 4.73 -4.79 0.81
C ALA A 17 3.82 -5.54 -0.18
N GLY A 18 3.33 -6.74 0.16
CA GLY A 18 2.59 -7.63 -0.75
C GLY A 18 1.12 -7.26 -0.99
N GLY A 19 0.61 -6.22 -0.33
CA GLY A 19 -0.76 -5.72 -0.53
C GLY A 19 -1.57 -5.55 0.76
N GLY A 20 -1.21 -6.24 1.85
CA GLY A 20 -1.90 -6.10 3.13
C GLY A 20 -1.71 -4.71 3.75
N GLY A 21 -0.47 -4.21 3.76
CA GLY A 21 -0.16 -2.87 4.26
C GLY A 21 -0.81 -1.76 3.42
N TRP A 22 -0.70 -1.87 2.11
CA TRP A 22 -1.35 -1.00 1.12
C TRP A 22 -2.87 -0.86 1.33
N PHE A 23 -3.58 -1.99 1.44
CA PHE A 23 -5.05 -2.00 1.51
C PHE A 23 -5.53 -1.41 2.84
N THR A 24 -4.77 -1.66 3.90
CA THR A 24 -5.00 -1.04 5.21
C THR A 24 -4.87 0.48 5.13
N LEU A 25 -3.88 1.02 4.42
CA LEU A 25 -3.75 2.46 4.21
C LEU A 25 -4.96 3.05 3.47
N VAL A 26 -5.44 2.37 2.42
CA VAL A 26 -6.64 2.76 1.68
C VAL A 26 -7.85 2.88 2.61
N LEU A 27 -8.06 1.89 3.49
CA LEU A 27 -9.19 1.88 4.44
C LEU A 27 -9.06 2.94 5.53
N ILE A 28 -7.88 3.09 6.14
CA ILE A 28 -7.65 4.10 7.19
C ILE A 28 -7.85 5.50 6.62
N ASN A 29 -7.35 5.77 5.41
CA ASN A 29 -7.49 7.08 4.78
C ASN A 29 -8.96 7.41 4.47
N ALA A 30 -9.74 6.42 4.03
CA ALA A 30 -11.18 6.56 3.82
C ALA A 30 -11.93 6.80 5.13
N ALA A 31 -11.57 6.10 6.21
CA ALA A 31 -12.16 6.27 7.54
C ALA A 31 -11.84 7.66 8.14
N LEU A 32 -10.60 8.13 7.99
CA LEU A 32 -10.20 9.47 8.44
C LEU A 32 -10.91 10.58 7.66
N ALA A 33 -11.14 10.38 6.36
CA ALA A 33 -11.88 11.33 5.54
C ALA A 33 -13.35 11.42 5.97
N GLU A 34 -14.00 10.30 6.27
CA GLU A 34 -15.38 10.25 6.74
C GLU A 34 -15.55 11.00 8.08
N GLN A 35 -14.59 10.85 9.00
CA GLN A 35 -14.58 11.57 10.29
C GLN A 35 -14.40 13.10 10.16
N LYS A 36 -13.87 13.57 9.02
CA LYS A 36 -13.61 14.99 8.73
C LYS A 36 -14.62 15.61 7.75
N ASN A 37 -15.81 15.05 7.60
CA ASN A 37 -16.82 15.48 6.61
C ASN A 37 -16.30 15.46 5.15
N GLY A 38 -15.22 14.72 4.89
CA GLY A 38 -14.67 14.51 3.56
C GLY A 38 -15.33 13.35 2.83
N SER A 39 -15.28 13.36 1.50
CA SER A 39 -15.82 12.26 0.68
C SER A 39 -15.01 10.97 0.88
N ARG A 40 -15.57 10.01 1.64
CA ARG A 40 -14.98 8.68 1.85
C ARG A 40 -14.58 8.00 0.55
N LEU A 41 -15.39 8.14 -0.50
CA LEU A 41 -15.14 7.51 -1.80
C LEU A 41 -13.94 8.13 -2.52
N ASN A 42 -13.80 9.46 -2.51
CA ASN A 42 -12.65 10.10 -3.15
C ASN A 42 -11.35 9.70 -2.43
N TRP A 43 -11.35 9.70 -1.10
CA TRP A 43 -10.17 9.37 -0.30
C TRP A 43 -9.85 7.88 -0.23
N PHE A 44 -10.81 7.02 -0.57
CA PHE A 44 -10.61 5.60 -0.83
C PHE A 44 -9.98 5.36 -2.21
N LEU A 45 -10.51 6.00 -3.26
CA LEU A 45 -10.09 5.77 -4.65
C LEU A 45 -8.68 6.30 -4.96
N VAL A 46 -8.29 7.44 -4.39
CA VAL A 46 -6.96 8.04 -4.62
C VAL A 46 -5.83 7.08 -4.27
N PRO A 47 -5.71 6.57 -3.03
CA PRO A 47 -4.68 5.60 -2.69
C PRO A 47 -4.93 4.26 -3.38
N LEU A 48 -6.18 3.81 -3.56
CA LEU A 48 -6.48 2.53 -4.21
C LEU A 48 -6.00 2.43 -5.67
N LEU A 49 -5.88 3.56 -6.36
CA LEU A 49 -5.34 3.59 -7.72
C LEU A 49 -3.83 3.79 -7.76
N LEU A 50 -3.25 4.42 -6.73
CA LEU A 50 -1.81 4.74 -6.69
C LEU A 50 -0.90 3.51 -6.79
N GLY A 51 -1.30 2.38 -6.22
CA GLY A 51 -0.52 1.13 -6.21
C GLY A 51 -0.48 0.47 -7.58
N PRO A 52 -1.64 0.16 -8.19
CA PRO A 52 -1.68 -0.30 -9.57
C PRO A 52 -1.00 0.66 -10.54
N LEU A 53 -1.20 1.98 -10.37
CA LEU A 53 -0.54 2.99 -11.20
C LEU A 53 0.98 2.97 -11.04
N ALA A 54 1.50 2.80 -9.82
CA ALA A 54 2.94 2.67 -9.58
C ALA A 54 3.51 1.45 -10.33
N THR A 55 2.83 0.31 -10.27
CA THR A 55 3.23 -0.90 -11.01
C THR A 55 3.19 -0.67 -12.52
N LEU A 56 2.13 -0.03 -13.04
CA LEU A 56 2.02 0.30 -14.46
C LEU A 56 3.13 1.24 -14.92
N LEU A 57 3.47 2.26 -14.11
CA LEU A 57 4.56 3.18 -14.41
C LEU A 57 5.92 2.47 -14.43
N ILE A 58 6.18 1.57 -13.48
CA ILE A 58 7.41 0.75 -13.47
C ILE A 58 7.51 -0.11 -14.73
N VAL A 59 6.40 -0.72 -15.16
CA VAL A 59 6.36 -1.57 -16.35
C VAL A 59 6.48 -0.75 -17.63
N ALA A 60 5.88 0.44 -17.69
CA ALA A 60 5.86 1.29 -18.86
C ALA A 60 7.16 2.10 -19.03
N MET A 61 7.85 2.43 -17.94
CA MET A 61 9.14 3.11 -17.99
C MET A 61 10.24 2.14 -18.43
N ARG A 62 10.99 2.51 -19.47
CA ARG A 62 12.18 1.77 -19.87
C ARG A 62 13.24 1.85 -18.75
N PRO A 63 13.96 0.76 -18.45
CA PRO A 63 15.09 0.83 -17.52
C PRO A 63 16.12 1.87 -17.98
N PRO A 64 16.65 2.72 -17.09
CA PRO A 64 17.76 3.60 -17.43
C PRO A 64 18.98 2.75 -17.82
N GLU A 65 19.62 3.12 -18.93
CA GLU A 65 20.85 2.51 -19.46
C GLU A 65 22.11 2.99 -18.73
#